data_AF-A0A0J6CUM7-F1
#
_entry.id   AF-A0A0J6CUM7-F1
#
_cell.length_a   1.000
_cell.length_b   1.000
_cell.length_c   1.000
_cell.angle_alpha   90.00
_cell.angle_beta   90.00
_cell.angle_gamma   90.00
#
_symmetry.space_group_name_H-M   'P 1'
#
loop_
_entity.id
_entity.type
_entity.pdbx_description
1 polymer ?
#
loop_
_entity_poly.entity_id
_entity_poly.type
_entity_poly.pdbx_seq_one_letter_code
_entity_poly.pdbx_strand_id
1 'polypeptide(L)'
;MKHRKIQMNQNYLPLSCNIGDEIYPNGIFHFNITRIAEHIQSGSIKVELETIELKVWFKHHFHSRINEEHLLTVDVNKPLFKLKSDLNV
;
A
#
# COMPACT_ATOMS: atom_id res chain seq x y z
N MET A 1 -26.16 0.32 1.67
CA MET A 1 -24.82 0.06 1.09
C MET A 1 -24.87 -1.26 0.34
N LYS A 2 -24.40 -1.33 -0.92
CA LYS A 2 -24.33 -2.61 -1.65
C LYS A 2 -23.18 -3.43 -1.10
N HIS A 3 -23.45 -4.61 -0.55
CA HIS A 3 -22.42 -5.56 -0.14
C HIS A 3 -21.69 -6.06 -1.40
N ARG A 4 -20.41 -5.68 -1.54
CA ARG A 4 -19.53 -6.26 -2.56
C ARG A 4 -19.14 -7.66 -2.07
N LYS A 5 -19.59 -8.70 -2.77
CA LYS A 5 -19.14 -10.06 -2.52
C LYS A 5 -17.77 -10.25 -3.18
N ILE A 6 -16.77 -10.62 -2.39
CA ILE A 6 -15.48 -11.06 -2.92
C ILE A 6 -15.71 -12.40 -3.61
N GLN A 7 -15.40 -12.49 -4.90
CA GLN A 7 -15.44 -13.74 -5.65
C GLN A 7 -14.00 -14.21 -5.89
N MET A 8 -13.74 -15.48 -5.59
CA MET A 8 -12.45 -16.09 -5.86
C MET A 8 -12.33 -16.32 -7.37
N ASN A 9 -11.32 -15.71 -7.99
CA ASN A 9 -10.96 -16.03 -9.37
C ASN A 9 -10.11 -17.31 -9.37
N GLN A 10 -10.68 -18.43 -9.79
CA GLN A 10 -9.98 -19.73 -9.84
C GLN A 10 -8.81 -19.75 -10.84
N ASN A 11 -8.81 -18.83 -11.81
CA ASN A 11 -7.75 -18.70 -12.82
C ASN A 11 -6.73 -17.62 -12.43
N TYR A 12 -6.75 -17.15 -11.18
CA TYR A 12 -5.80 -16.15 -10.72
C TYR A 12 -4.39 -16.75 -10.68
N LEU A 13 -3.50 -16.20 -11.51
CA LEU A 13 -2.08 -16.49 -11.46
C LEU A 13 -1.39 -15.39 -10.65
N PRO A 14 -0.83 -15.70 -9.47
CA PRO A 14 -0.09 -14.72 -8.70
C PRO A 14 1.14 -14.28 -9.51
N LEU A 15 1.45 -12.98 -9.46
CA LEU A 15 2.70 -12.46 -9.97
C LEU A 15 3.86 -13.13 -9.23
N SER A 16 4.92 -13.48 -9.95
CA SER A 16 6.13 -14.01 -9.33
C SER A 16 6.76 -12.95 -8.43
N CYS A 17 7.10 -13.32 -7.20
CA CYS A 17 7.96 -12.51 -6.35
C CYS A 17 9.41 -12.69 -6.82
N ASN A 18 10.02 -11.62 -7.29
CA ASN A 18 11.41 -11.63 -7.72
C ASN A 18 12.33 -11.27 -6.54
N ILE A 19 13.60 -11.69 -6.63
CA ILE A 19 14.61 -11.29 -5.65
C ILE A 19 14.74 -9.76 -5.66
N GLY A 20 14.60 -9.16 -4.48
CA GLY A 20 14.64 -7.70 -4.30
C GLY A 20 13.27 -7.00 -4.35
N ASP A 21 12.18 -7.72 -4.61
CA ASP A 21 10.82 -7.15 -4.48
C ASP A 21 10.50 -6.84 -3.00
N GLU A 22 9.86 -5.70 -2.76
CA GLU A 22 9.37 -5.30 -1.45
C GLU A 22 8.00 -5.95 -1.19
N ILE A 23 7.96 -6.87 -0.23
CA ILE A 23 6.74 -7.61 0.13
C ILE A 23 6.24 -7.13 1.49
N TYR A 24 5.01 -6.61 1.52
CA TYR A 24 4.31 -6.24 2.75
C TYR A 24 3.26 -7.30 3.13
N PRO A 25 3.47 -8.07 4.21
CA PRO A 25 2.49 -9.04 4.69
C PRO A 25 1.38 -8.37 5.52
N ASN A 26 0.12 -8.75 5.28
CA ASN A 26 -1.04 -8.34 6.06
C ASN A 26 -1.99 -9.54 6.25
N GLY A 27 -1.82 -10.27 7.35
CA GLY A 27 -2.54 -11.52 7.59
C GLY A 27 -2.20 -12.58 6.53
N ILE A 28 -3.22 -13.08 5.83
CA ILE A 28 -3.04 -14.06 4.73
C ILE A 28 -2.66 -13.40 3.39
N PHE A 29 -2.69 -12.06 3.32
CA PHE A 29 -2.38 -11.33 2.10
C PHE A 29 -0.90 -10.91 2.08
N HIS A 30 -0.27 -11.06 0.92
CA HIS A 30 1.07 -10.56 0.67
C HIS A 30 0.98 -9.54 -0.46
N PHE A 31 1.34 -8.30 -0.17
CA PHE A 31 1.34 -7.23 -1.15
C PHE A 31 2.75 -7.04 -1.71
N ASN A 32 2.91 -7.27 -3.01
CA ASN A 32 4.14 -6.95 -3.71
C ASN A 32 4.14 -5.46 -4.07
N ILE A 33 4.74 -4.65 -3.20
CA ILE A 33 4.73 -3.19 -3.29
C ILE A 33 5.49 -2.73 -4.54
N THR A 34 6.60 -3.40 -4.88
CA THR A 34 7.37 -3.12 -6.09
C THR A 34 6.50 -3.24 -7.35
N ARG A 35 5.79 -4.37 -7.52
CA ARG A 35 4.94 -4.60 -8.71
C ARG A 35 3.74 -3.64 -8.77
N ILE A 36 3.17 -3.30 -7.61
CA ILE A 36 2.09 -2.30 -7.54
C ILE A 36 2.59 -0.93 -8.03
N ALA A 37 3.78 -0.50 -7.58
CA ALA A 37 4.37 0.76 -8.00
C ALA A 37 4.65 0.80 -9.51
N GLU A 38 5.23 -0.26 -10.06
CA GLU A 38 5.48 -0.40 -11.51
C GLU A 38 4.18 -0.30 -12.33
N HIS A 39 3.11 -0.95 -11.87
CA HIS A 39 1.81 -0.90 -12.55
C HIS A 39 1.14 0.48 -12.50
N ILE A 40 1.30 1.21 -11.40
CA ILE A 40 0.83 2.59 -11.32
C ILE A 40 1.63 3.49 -12.27
N GLN A 41 2.96 3.38 -12.28
CA GLN A 41 3.83 4.19 -13.12
C GLN A 41 3.63 3.91 -14.62
N SER A 42 3.41 2.66 -14.99
CA SER A 42 3.08 2.27 -16.38
C SER A 42 1.65 2.63 -16.80
N GLY A 43 0.80 3.09 -15.87
CA GLY A 43 -0.59 3.43 -16.12
C GLY A 43 -1.51 2.22 -16.32
N SER A 44 -1.05 1.00 -16.03
CA SER A 44 -1.85 -0.22 -16.14
C SER A 44 -2.91 -0.33 -15.03
N ILE A 45 -2.67 0.30 -13.89
CA ILE A 45 -3.64 0.45 -12.81
C ILE A 45 -4.00 1.93 -12.68
N LYS A 46 -5.30 2.23 -12.78
CA LYS A 46 -5.85 3.54 -12.40
C LYS A 46 -6.08 3.57 -10.90
N VAL A 47 -5.39 4.48 -10.23
CA VAL A 47 -5.55 4.72 -8.79
C VAL A 47 -6.26 6.04 -8.55
N GLU A 48 -7.04 6.09 -7.47
CA GLU A 48 -7.57 7.35 -6.97
C GLU A 48 -6.50 8.04 -6.13
N LEU A 49 -6.18 9.29 -6.46
CA LEU A 49 -5.25 10.10 -5.69
C LEU A 49 -6.00 10.82 -4.57
N GLU A 50 -5.59 10.60 -3.33
CA GLU A 50 -6.12 11.28 -2.15
C GLU A 50 -5.10 12.31 -1.66
N THR A 51 -5.54 13.56 -1.47
CA THR A 51 -4.69 14.58 -0.83
C THR A 51 -4.78 14.40 0.68
N ILE A 52 -3.62 14.23 1.34
CA ILE A 52 -3.53 14.04 2.79
C ILE A 52 -3.04 15.34 3.43
N GLU A 53 -3.85 15.94 4.28
CA GLU A 53 -3.40 17.06 5.11
C GLU A 53 -2.55 16.54 6.28
N LEU A 54 -1.24 16.76 6.20
CA LEU A 54 -0.28 16.26 7.20
C LEU A 54 -0.63 16.70 8.63
N LYS A 55 -1.04 17.97 8.82
CA LYS A 55 -1.42 18.50 10.15
C LYS A 55 -2.57 17.71 10.79
N VAL A 56 -3.54 17.27 10.00
CA VAL A 56 -4.68 16.47 10.47
C VAL A 56 -4.27 15.03 10.66
N TRP A 57 -3.46 14.49 9.75
CA TRP A 57 -3.00 13.10 9.82
C TRP A 57 -2.17 12.83 11.07
N PHE A 58 -1.19 13.68 11.37
CA PHE A 58 -0.33 13.57 12.55
C PHE A 58 -1.13 13.60 13.85
N LYS A 59 -2.17 14.44 13.95
CA LYS A 59 -3.01 14.51 15.15
C LYS A 59 -3.70 13.19 15.51
N HIS A 60 -4.01 12.36 14.51
CA HIS A 60 -4.82 11.14 14.70
C HIS A 60 -4.02 9.84 14.61
N HIS A 61 -2.84 9.85 14.00
CA HIS A 61 -2.09 8.62 13.67
C HIS A 61 -0.68 8.57 14.27
N PHE A 62 -0.20 9.66 14.86
CA PHE A 62 1.16 9.74 15.37
C PHE A 62 1.22 9.53 16.87
N HIS A 63 1.86 8.44 17.31
CA HIS A 63 1.94 8.04 18.72
C HIS A 63 3.37 7.72 19.21
N SER A 64 4.42 7.96 18.42
CA SER A 64 5.80 7.54 18.75
C SER A 64 6.84 8.65 18.59
N ARG A 65 8.10 8.38 18.94
CA ARG A 65 9.24 9.26 18.63
C ARG A 65 9.69 9.01 17.20
N ILE A 66 9.90 10.09 16.43
CA ILE A 66 10.45 10.01 15.07
C ILE A 66 11.92 9.59 15.17
N ASN A 67 12.34 8.65 14.33
CA ASN A 67 13.76 8.36 14.15
C ASN A 67 14.34 9.37 13.14
N GLU A 68 14.97 10.44 13.65
CA GLU A 68 15.54 11.51 12.83
C GLU A 68 16.67 11.03 11.91
N GLU A 69 17.47 10.05 12.35
CA GLU A 69 18.54 9.48 11.52
C GLU A 69 17.96 8.76 10.31
N HIS A 70 16.84 8.04 10.49
CA HIS A 70 16.17 7.36 9.38
C HIS A 70 15.58 8.35 8.36
N LEU A 71 15.10 9.51 8.80
CA LEU A 71 14.55 10.55 7.91
C LEU A 71 15.54 11.02 6.84
N LEU A 72 16.85 10.96 7.11
CA LEU A 72 17.88 11.38 6.15
C LEU A 72 18.10 10.34 5.04
N THR A 73 17.64 9.11 5.24
CA THR A 73 17.86 7.97 4.32
C THR A 73 16.65 7.65 3.44
N VAL A 74 15.47 8.20 3.76
CA VAL A 74 14.24 7.92 3.02
C VAL A 74 14.15 8.73 1.74
N ASP A 75 13.77 8.05 0.66
CA ASP A 75 13.45 8.67 -0.62
C ASP A 75 12.03 9.24 -0.58
N VAL A 76 11.93 10.56 -0.44
CA VAL A 76 10.67 11.30 -0.36
C VAL A 76 9.90 11.34 -1.68
N ASN A 77 10.50 10.90 -2.79
CA ASN A 77 9.83 10.82 -4.09
C ASN A 77 9.09 9.49 -4.28
N LYS A 78 9.27 8.52 -3.38
CA LYS A 78 8.54 7.26 -3.43
C LYS A 78 7.07 7.48 -3.06
N PRO A 79 6.12 6.89 -3.80
CA PRO A 79 4.71 6.99 -3.48
C PRO A 79 4.40 6.26 -2.18
N LEU A 80 3.48 6.84 -1.40
CA LEU A 80 3.01 6.25 -0.14
C LEU A 80 1.74 5.41 -0.40
N PHE A 81 1.77 4.15 -0.01
CA PHE A 81 0.64 3.23 -0.19
C PHE A 81 -0.23 3.17 1.08
N LYS A 82 -1.45 3.73 0.99
CA LYS A 82 -2.46 3.58 2.03
C LYS A 82 -3.31 2.35 1.73
N LEU A 83 -3.03 1.25 2.43
CA LEU A 83 -3.85 0.05 2.37
C LEU A 83 -5.03 0.20 3.34
N LYS A 84 -6.25 0.18 2.81
CA LYS A 84 -7.46 0.09 3.62
C LYS A 84 -8.08 -1.28 3.44
N SER A 85 -7.97 -2.13 4.46
CA SER A 85 -8.74 -3.38 4.52
C SER A 85 -10.09 -3.09 5.15
N ASP A 86 -11.15 -3.03 4.35
CA ASP A 86 -12.54 -3.03 4.84
C ASP A 86 -12.97 -4.46 5.27
N LEU A 87 -12.12 -5.16 6.02
CA LEU A 87 -12.46 -6.45 6.61
C LEU A 87 -13.19 -6.20 7.93
N ASN A 88 -14.53 -6.16 7.85
CA ASN A 88 -15.34 -6.50 9.02
C ASN A 88 -15.22 -8.01 9.23
N VAL A 89 -14.39 -8.42 10.18
CA VAL A 89 -14.46 -9.76 10.78
C VAL A 89 -15.46 -9.72 11.92
#